data_AF-A0A7X7MFJ9-F1
#
_entry.id   AF-A0A7X7MFJ9-F1
#
_cell.length_a   1.000
_cell.length_b   1.000
_cell.length_c   1.000
_cell.angle_alpha   90.00
_cell.angle_beta   90.00
_cell.angle_gamma   90.00
#
_symmetry.space_group_name_H-M   'P 1'
#
loop_
_entity.id
_entity.type
_entity.pdbx_description
1 polymer ?
#
loop_
_entity_poly.entity_id
_entity_poly.type
_entity_poly.pdbx_seq_one_letter_code
_entity_poly.pdbx_strand_id
1 'polypeptide(L)'
;MPRATSNADPASPRLPWQAQAVWVAPTADGAGGMEAYPPQRPADRRFLLTNDSLQLGELLDGSAEAAAWSVIDLDSLHRLLHPESAAERLEERLGAETAAQPPVQRLWDLWQQCERDLRALPCWALEMVAQAARELDDHATAALFGCFAGMAGERPDAVREWPASFPPTVRRVERPELPDLADCTAVNPDEAVAYLAEGGALARCVPGYEPRPGQLTMVRAVVEAINSGTHLVIEAGTGVGKSLGYLLPAALWARLNDVPVVVSTNTRNLQTQLIEKDLPAVQRMLDAVPRHGAAADPPRRLRTALIKGRANYLCLRRLAQLIDQTQYDLLRQELRVFA
;
A
#
# COMPACT_ATOMS: atom_id res chain seq x y z
N MET A 1 4.92 23.15 -35.39
CA MET A 1 6.10 23.49 -34.57
C MET A 1 5.85 24.75 -33.76
N PRO A 2 5.89 24.66 -32.43
CA PRO A 2 6.41 25.74 -31.59
C PRO A 2 7.54 25.25 -30.65
N ARG A 3 8.41 26.20 -30.28
CA ARG A 3 9.74 26.03 -29.69
C ARG A 3 9.71 25.46 -28.26
N ALA A 4 10.60 24.50 -28.01
CA ALA A 4 10.92 23.96 -26.69
C ALA A 4 11.69 24.98 -25.85
N THR A 5 11.15 25.33 -24.68
CA THR A 5 11.91 25.92 -23.58
C THR A 5 12.57 24.79 -22.79
N SER A 6 13.90 24.77 -22.84
CA SER A 6 14.77 23.87 -22.11
C SER A 6 14.71 24.18 -20.61
N ASN A 7 14.07 23.30 -19.83
CA ASN A 7 14.40 23.11 -18.42
C ASN A 7 14.62 21.61 -18.21
N ALA A 8 15.88 21.19 -18.32
CA ALA A 8 16.30 19.82 -18.04
C ALA A 8 16.58 19.69 -16.54
N ASP A 9 15.77 18.88 -15.87
CA ASP A 9 15.97 18.47 -14.48
C ASP A 9 17.20 17.54 -14.35
N PRO A 10 18.21 17.84 -13.50
CA PRO A 10 19.51 17.16 -13.53
C PRO A 10 19.70 16.19 -12.34
N ALA A 11 19.05 15.03 -12.28
CA ALA A 11 19.38 14.05 -11.22
C ALA A 11 18.96 12.57 -11.40
N SER A 12 18.57 12.08 -12.58
CA SER A 12 18.27 10.65 -12.77
C SER A 12 19.24 10.00 -13.75
N PRO A 13 19.88 8.86 -13.42
CA PRO A 13 20.75 8.14 -14.35
C PRO A 13 19.96 7.85 -15.63
N ARG A 14 20.49 8.31 -16.77
CA ARG A 14 19.79 8.21 -18.05
C ARG A 14 19.53 6.74 -18.38
N LEU A 15 18.27 6.39 -18.52
CA LEU A 15 17.84 5.08 -18.99
C LEU A 15 18.35 4.86 -20.43
N PRO A 16 18.68 3.61 -20.82
CA PRO A 16 19.06 3.28 -22.20
C PRO A 16 17.87 3.31 -23.18
N TRP A 17 16.68 3.63 -22.68
CA TRP A 17 15.41 3.73 -23.38
C TRP A 17 14.67 4.98 -22.89
N GLN A 18 13.67 5.43 -23.64
CA GLN A 18 12.86 6.59 -23.26
C GLN A 18 11.44 6.19 -22.89
N ALA A 19 10.89 6.82 -21.85
CA ALA A 19 9.45 6.86 -21.61
C ALA A 19 8.89 8.27 -21.75
N GLN A 20 7.64 8.38 -22.18
CA GLN A 20 6.87 9.62 -22.28
C GLN A 20 5.44 9.36 -21.80
N ALA A 21 4.96 10.15 -20.85
CA ALA A 21 3.55 10.16 -20.47
C ALA A 21 2.72 10.85 -21.55
N VAL A 22 1.57 10.26 -21.89
CA VAL A 22 0.57 10.79 -22.81
C VAL A 22 -0.79 10.73 -22.12
N TRP A 23 -1.30 11.91 -21.76
CA TRP A 23 -2.64 12.07 -21.23
C TRP A 23 -3.65 12.17 -22.36
N VAL A 24 -4.58 11.24 -22.41
CA VAL A 24 -5.72 11.25 -23.32
C VAL A 24 -6.90 11.88 -22.59
N ALA A 25 -7.37 13.03 -23.09
CA ALA A 25 -8.50 13.75 -22.50
C ALA A 25 -9.83 13.20 -23.07
N PRO A 26 -10.82 12.89 -22.22
CA PRO A 26 -12.15 12.50 -22.70
C PRO A 26 -12.85 13.71 -23.31
N THR A 27 -13.25 13.64 -24.59
CA THR A 27 -14.09 14.68 -25.25
C THR A 27 -15.35 14.07 -25.86
N ALA A 28 -16.46 14.82 -25.77
CA ALA A 28 -17.78 14.38 -26.24
C ALA A 28 -17.91 14.31 -27.78
N ASP A 29 -16.99 14.96 -28.52
CA ASP A 29 -17.08 15.15 -29.98
C ASP A 29 -16.07 14.30 -30.78
N GLY A 30 -15.39 13.33 -30.15
CA GLY A 30 -14.45 12.41 -30.82
C GLY A 30 -13.12 13.02 -31.29
N ALA A 31 -12.95 14.34 -31.19
CA ALA A 31 -11.65 15.00 -31.32
C ALA A 31 -10.89 14.94 -29.99
N GLY A 32 -10.36 13.76 -29.65
CA GLY A 32 -9.56 13.56 -28.44
C GLY A 32 -8.32 14.46 -28.45
N GLY A 33 -8.07 15.17 -27.34
CA GLY A 33 -6.85 15.94 -27.14
C GLY A 33 -5.78 15.06 -26.48
N MET A 34 -4.52 15.21 -26.89
CA MET A 34 -3.37 14.59 -26.22
C MET A 34 -2.45 15.65 -25.65
N GLU A 35 -2.04 15.44 -24.41
CA GLU A 35 -0.90 16.14 -23.80
C GLU A 35 0.22 15.15 -23.54
N ALA A 36 1.46 15.50 -23.87
CA ALA A 36 2.60 14.62 -23.71
C ALA A 36 3.73 15.26 -22.89
N TYR A 37 4.34 14.49 -21.98
CA TYR A 37 5.42 14.95 -21.11
C TYR A 37 6.32 13.78 -20.66
N PRO A 38 7.66 13.96 -20.54
CA PRO A 38 8.46 15.09 -21.01
C PRO A 38 8.62 15.08 -22.55
N PRO A 39 9.28 16.08 -23.16
CA PRO A 39 9.55 16.09 -24.60
C PRO A 39 10.33 14.86 -25.07
N GLN A 40 10.02 14.39 -26.29
CA GLN A 40 10.68 13.24 -26.91
C GLN A 40 12.18 13.46 -27.10
N ARG A 41 12.94 12.37 -27.04
CA ARG A 41 14.39 12.29 -27.22
C ARG A 41 14.72 11.07 -28.11
N PRO A 42 15.86 11.09 -28.81
CA PRO A 42 16.28 9.91 -29.58
C PRO A 42 16.62 8.74 -28.64
N ALA A 43 16.00 7.59 -28.86
CA ALA A 43 16.30 6.33 -28.18
C ALA A 43 15.87 5.14 -29.06
N ASP A 44 16.64 4.04 -29.00
CA ASP A 44 16.35 2.82 -29.77
C ASP A 44 15.05 2.15 -29.33
N ARG A 45 14.69 2.31 -28.04
CA ARG A 45 13.47 1.78 -27.45
C ARG A 45 12.69 2.87 -26.74
N ARG A 46 11.38 2.90 -27.00
CA ARG A 46 10.49 3.98 -26.57
C ARG A 46 9.17 3.45 -26.01
N PHE A 47 8.73 4.02 -24.90
CA PHE A 47 7.50 3.67 -24.21
C PHE A 47 6.57 4.88 -24.11
N LEU A 48 5.30 4.69 -24.47
CA LEU A 48 4.23 5.66 -24.18
C LEU A 48 3.47 5.19 -22.95
N LEU A 49 3.39 6.03 -21.93
CA LEU A 49 2.71 5.74 -20.67
C LEU A 49 1.40 6.50 -20.68
N THR A 50 0.27 5.82 -20.62
CA THR A 50 -1.03 6.47 -20.82
C THR A 50 -2.05 6.10 -19.77
N ASN A 51 -3.02 6.98 -19.59
CA ASN A 51 -4.23 6.72 -18.83
C ASN A 51 -5.28 5.92 -19.62
N ASP A 52 -5.16 5.87 -20.96
CA ASP A 52 -6.10 5.14 -21.83
C ASP A 52 -5.35 4.57 -23.05
N SER A 53 -5.03 3.28 -23.00
CA SER A 53 -4.30 2.59 -24.08
C SER A 53 -5.16 2.33 -25.31
N LEU A 54 -6.48 2.19 -25.16
CA LEU A 54 -7.40 1.92 -26.26
C LEU A 54 -7.58 3.17 -27.11
N GLN A 55 -7.94 4.29 -26.48
CA GLN A 55 -8.16 5.55 -27.18
C GLN A 55 -6.85 6.11 -27.76
N LEU A 56 -5.71 5.90 -27.07
CA LEU A 56 -4.40 6.25 -27.64
C LEU A 56 -4.10 5.43 -28.90
N GLY A 57 -4.44 4.13 -28.92
CA GLY A 57 -4.29 3.26 -30.09
C GLY A 57 -5.04 3.81 -31.31
N GLU A 58 -6.32 4.15 -31.14
CA GLU A 58 -7.16 4.72 -32.22
C GLU A 58 -6.58 6.02 -32.78
N LEU A 59 -6.04 6.87 -31.91
CA LEU A 59 -5.46 8.15 -32.32
C LEU A 59 -4.09 7.98 -32.99
N LEU A 60 -3.36 6.90 -32.70
CA LEU A 60 -2.06 6.59 -33.31
C LEU A 60 -2.19 5.88 -34.66
N ASP A 61 -3.26 5.09 -34.88
CA ASP A 61 -3.50 4.27 -36.09
C ASP A 61 -3.54 5.06 -37.42
N GLY A 62 -3.53 6.40 -37.37
CA GLY A 62 -3.37 7.29 -38.53
C GLY A 62 -1.94 7.72 -38.86
N SER A 63 -0.93 7.34 -38.07
CA SER A 63 0.46 7.78 -38.21
C SER A 63 1.41 6.63 -38.55
N ALA A 64 2.26 6.80 -39.56
CA ALA A 64 3.29 5.81 -39.93
C ALA A 64 4.33 5.54 -38.82
N GLU A 65 4.31 6.35 -37.74
CA GLU A 65 5.16 6.21 -36.55
C GLU A 65 4.56 5.29 -35.46
N ALA A 66 3.29 4.88 -35.57
CA ALA A 66 2.59 4.09 -34.55
C ALA A 66 3.23 2.71 -34.28
N ALA A 67 3.84 2.09 -35.29
CA ALA A 67 4.46 0.77 -35.19
C ALA A 67 5.74 0.73 -34.32
N ALA A 68 6.26 1.88 -33.85
CA ALA A 68 7.53 1.96 -33.15
C ALA A 68 7.42 2.14 -31.62
N TRP A 69 6.22 2.25 -31.06
CA TRP A 69 6.02 2.58 -29.64
C TRP A 69 5.42 1.40 -28.86
N SER A 70 6.02 1.10 -27.72
CA SER A 70 5.41 0.19 -26.74
C SER A 70 4.48 1.01 -25.83
N VAL A 71 3.17 0.81 -25.95
CA VAL A 71 2.17 1.51 -25.13
C VAL A 71 1.95 0.75 -23.83
N ILE A 72 2.07 1.45 -22.71
CA ILE A 72 1.86 0.95 -21.36
C ILE A 72 0.70 1.72 -20.75
N ASP A 73 -0.36 0.99 -20.38
CA ASP A 73 -1.40 1.52 -19.50
C ASP A 73 -0.82 1.64 -18.08
N LEU A 74 -0.70 2.89 -17.62
CA LEU A 74 -0.08 3.19 -16.35
C LEU A 74 -0.95 2.80 -15.16
N ASP A 75 -2.27 2.76 -15.31
CA ASP A 75 -3.16 2.28 -14.25
C ASP A 75 -2.99 0.77 -14.04
N SER A 76 -2.91 0.02 -15.14
CA SER A 76 -2.63 -1.42 -15.12
C SER A 76 -1.25 -1.72 -14.52
N LEU A 77 -0.20 -0.97 -14.91
CA LEU A 77 1.13 -1.11 -14.33
C LEU A 77 1.15 -0.81 -12.82
N HIS A 78 0.50 0.27 -12.40
CA HIS A 78 0.45 0.63 -10.98
C HIS A 78 -0.33 -0.43 -10.17
N ARG A 79 -1.44 -0.98 -10.70
CA ARG A 79 -2.17 -2.09 -10.06
C ARG A 79 -1.30 -3.33 -9.88
N LEU A 80 -0.45 -3.63 -10.86
CA LEU A 80 0.49 -4.74 -10.78
C LEU A 80 1.54 -4.55 -9.67
N LEU A 81 2.03 -3.32 -9.48
CA LEU A 81 3.05 -2.99 -8.49
C LEU A 81 2.50 -2.76 -7.06
N HIS A 82 1.25 -2.30 -6.96
CA HIS A 82 0.58 -1.96 -5.69
C HIS A 82 -0.80 -2.62 -5.58
N PRO A 83 -0.86 -3.96 -5.47
CA PRO A 83 -2.12 -4.69 -5.38
C PRO A 83 -2.94 -4.35 -4.11
N GLU A 84 -2.31 -3.75 -3.09
CA GLU A 84 -2.94 -3.28 -1.85
C GLU A 84 -3.61 -1.90 -1.94
N SER A 85 -3.42 -1.17 -3.05
CA SER A 85 -3.99 0.16 -3.22
C SER A 85 -5.52 0.11 -3.25
N ALA A 86 -6.17 0.80 -2.32
CA ALA A 86 -7.63 0.87 -2.21
C ALA A 86 -8.32 1.70 -3.33
N ALA A 87 -7.55 2.49 -4.08
CA ALA A 87 -8.09 3.29 -5.18
C ALA A 87 -8.45 2.41 -6.38
N GLU A 88 -9.71 2.44 -6.81
CA GLU A 88 -10.23 1.61 -7.90
C GLU A 88 -9.95 2.20 -9.28
N ARG A 89 -9.70 3.50 -9.36
CA ARG A 89 -9.44 4.23 -10.60
C ARG A 89 -8.18 5.08 -10.54
N LEU A 90 -7.62 5.34 -11.72
CA LEU A 90 -6.48 6.23 -11.87
C LEU A 90 -6.77 7.65 -11.36
N GLU A 91 -7.99 8.17 -11.56
CA GLU A 91 -8.33 9.52 -11.10
C GLU A 91 -8.28 9.66 -9.57
N GLU A 92 -8.74 8.62 -8.85
CA GLU A 92 -8.66 8.57 -7.39
C GLU A 92 -7.20 8.56 -6.90
N ARG A 93 -6.30 7.94 -7.68
CA ARG A 93 -4.86 7.83 -7.40
C ARG A 93 -4.11 9.13 -7.67
N LEU A 94 -4.48 9.84 -8.73
CA LEU A 94 -3.90 11.13 -9.10
C LEU A 94 -4.41 12.29 -8.23
N GLY A 95 -5.43 12.05 -7.39
CA GLY A 95 -6.07 13.05 -6.53
C GLY A 95 -7.05 13.96 -7.28
N ALA A 96 -7.86 14.71 -6.52
CA ALA A 96 -8.90 15.60 -7.05
C ALA A 96 -8.36 16.58 -8.12
N GLU A 97 -9.18 16.85 -9.14
CA GLU A 97 -8.88 17.72 -10.30
C GLU A 97 -8.43 19.15 -9.94
N THR A 98 -8.59 19.57 -8.68
CA THR A 98 -8.16 20.86 -8.13
C THR A 98 -6.65 20.95 -7.81
N ALA A 99 -5.86 19.91 -8.11
CA ALA A 99 -4.41 19.98 -7.99
C ALA A 99 -3.81 21.03 -8.96
N ALA A 100 -2.88 21.86 -8.49
CA ALA A 100 -2.26 22.95 -9.26
C ALA A 100 -1.41 22.50 -10.48
N GLN A 101 -1.36 21.19 -10.76
CA GLN A 101 -0.45 20.56 -11.71
C GLN A 101 -1.22 19.89 -12.87
N PRO A 102 -0.76 20.04 -14.14
CA PRO A 102 -1.40 19.42 -15.30
C PRO A 102 -1.54 17.89 -15.17
N PRO A 103 -2.63 17.27 -15.66
CA PRO A 103 -2.86 15.83 -15.59
C PRO A 103 -1.70 14.98 -16.14
N VAL A 104 -1.11 15.38 -17.27
CA VAL A 104 0.02 14.67 -17.88
C VAL A 104 1.27 14.65 -16.97
N GLN A 105 1.48 15.70 -16.18
CA GLN A 105 2.61 15.73 -15.23
C GLN A 105 2.33 14.87 -14.00
N ARG A 106 1.08 14.84 -13.51
CA ARG A 106 0.69 13.90 -12.45
C ARG A 106 0.84 12.45 -12.89
N LEU A 107 0.48 12.16 -14.15
CA LEU A 107 0.71 10.84 -14.77
C LEU A 107 2.21 10.52 -14.83
N TRP A 108 3.06 11.51 -15.12
CA TRP A 108 4.51 11.34 -15.08
C TRP A 108 5.06 11.10 -13.67
N ASP A 109 4.53 11.77 -12.65
CA ASP A 109 4.93 11.53 -11.25
C ASP A 109 4.57 10.10 -10.81
N LEU A 110 3.40 9.61 -11.21
CA LEU A 110 2.98 8.22 -11.00
C LEU A 110 3.93 7.24 -11.69
N TRP A 111 4.38 7.56 -12.90
CA TRP A 111 5.40 6.78 -13.59
C TRP A 111 6.72 6.78 -12.82
N GLN A 112 7.19 7.92 -12.31
CA GLN A 112 8.42 7.99 -11.52
C GLN A 112 8.34 7.17 -10.23
N GLN A 113 7.15 6.99 -9.67
CA GLN A 113 6.92 6.02 -8.61
C GLN A 113 7.08 4.58 -9.12
N CYS A 114 6.33 4.20 -10.16
CA CYS A 114 6.41 2.87 -10.75
C CYS A 114 7.84 2.50 -11.18
N GLU A 115 8.59 3.45 -11.75
CA GLU A 115 9.99 3.26 -12.14
C GLU A 115 10.88 2.95 -10.94
N ARG A 116 10.72 3.67 -9.82
CA ARG A 116 11.48 3.41 -8.58
C ARG A 116 11.18 2.02 -8.04
N ASP A 117 9.91 1.62 -8.06
CA ASP A 117 9.48 0.31 -7.58
C ASP A 117 10.00 -0.82 -8.50
N LEU A 118 9.91 -0.66 -9.82
CA LEU A 118 10.48 -1.60 -10.80
C LEU A 118 12.00 -1.75 -10.62
N ARG A 119 12.72 -0.67 -10.34
CA ARG A 119 14.17 -0.73 -10.05
C ARG A 119 14.48 -1.44 -8.74
N ALA A 120 13.55 -1.47 -7.77
CA ALA A 120 13.75 -2.17 -6.51
C ALA A 120 13.50 -3.69 -6.61
N LEU A 121 12.84 -4.16 -7.68
CA LEU A 121 12.54 -5.57 -7.87
C LEU A 121 13.79 -6.40 -8.19
N PRO A 122 13.85 -7.65 -7.69
CA PRO A 122 14.93 -8.58 -8.04
C PRO A 122 14.81 -9.05 -9.51
N CYS A 123 15.94 -9.45 -10.09
CA CYS A 123 16.03 -9.83 -11.51
C CYS A 123 15.01 -10.92 -11.89
N TRP A 124 14.90 -11.98 -11.08
CA TRP A 124 13.96 -13.08 -11.34
C TRP A 124 12.50 -12.61 -11.41
N ALA A 125 12.11 -11.61 -10.61
CA ALA A 125 10.72 -11.14 -10.57
C ALA A 125 10.39 -10.39 -11.86
N LEU A 126 11.33 -9.56 -12.31
CA LEU A 126 11.23 -8.84 -13.57
C LEU A 126 11.19 -9.80 -14.76
N GLU A 127 12.05 -10.83 -14.77
CA GLU A 127 12.07 -11.87 -15.80
C GLU A 127 10.79 -12.69 -15.84
N MET A 128 10.28 -13.08 -14.67
CA MET A 128 9.03 -13.85 -14.53
C MET A 128 7.84 -13.07 -15.08
N VAL A 129 7.70 -11.78 -14.73
CA VAL A 129 6.62 -10.94 -15.26
C VAL A 129 6.81 -10.70 -16.75
N ALA A 130 8.04 -10.46 -17.22
CA ALA A 130 8.31 -10.32 -18.65
C ALA A 130 7.95 -11.57 -19.44
N GLN A 131 8.18 -12.76 -18.87
CA GLN A 131 7.82 -14.04 -19.48
C GLN A 131 6.30 -14.24 -19.51
N ALA A 132 5.62 -14.03 -18.38
CA ALA A 132 4.17 -14.15 -18.30
C ALA A 132 3.48 -13.17 -19.28
N ALA A 133 3.97 -11.93 -19.39
CA ALA A 133 3.46 -10.95 -20.34
C ALA A 133 3.65 -11.41 -21.80
N ARG A 134 4.78 -12.05 -22.15
CA ARG A 134 4.98 -12.63 -23.50
C ARG A 134 3.98 -13.74 -23.80
N GLU A 135 3.65 -14.57 -22.82
CA GLU A 135 2.70 -15.68 -22.99
C GLU A 135 1.24 -15.20 -23.12
N LEU A 136 0.95 -14.01 -22.59
CA LEU A 136 -0.34 -13.33 -22.72
C LEU A 136 -0.40 -12.39 -23.95
N ASP A 137 0.61 -12.44 -24.84
CA ASP A 137 0.76 -11.56 -26.01
C ASP A 137 0.85 -10.05 -25.67
N ASP A 138 1.12 -9.69 -24.41
CA ASP A 138 1.42 -8.32 -23.99
C ASP A 138 2.92 -8.01 -24.20
N HIS A 139 3.27 -7.74 -25.46
CA HIS A 139 4.65 -7.45 -25.84
C HIS A 139 5.19 -6.13 -25.28
N ALA A 140 4.32 -5.16 -24.98
CA ALA A 140 4.73 -3.87 -24.43
C ALA A 140 5.16 -4.01 -22.97
N THR A 141 4.35 -4.66 -22.14
CA THR A 141 4.71 -4.97 -20.75
C THR A 141 5.93 -5.90 -20.70
N ALA A 142 5.98 -6.92 -21.56
CA ALA A 142 7.15 -7.79 -21.66
C ALA A 142 8.45 -7.03 -21.98
N ALA A 143 8.36 -6.07 -22.90
CA ALA A 143 9.47 -5.20 -23.28
C ALA A 143 9.94 -4.33 -22.11
N LEU A 144 8.99 -3.71 -21.39
CA LEU A 144 9.27 -2.85 -20.25
C LEU A 144 9.99 -3.63 -19.15
N PHE A 145 9.39 -4.73 -18.70
CA PHE A 145 9.96 -5.58 -17.65
C PHE A 145 11.30 -6.20 -18.06
N GLY A 146 11.46 -6.61 -19.32
CA GLY A 146 12.74 -7.11 -19.85
C GLY A 146 13.85 -6.06 -19.81
N CYS A 147 13.54 -4.79 -20.07
CA CYS A 147 14.50 -3.70 -19.92
C CYS A 147 14.95 -3.52 -18.46
N PHE A 148 14.02 -3.55 -17.50
CA PHE A 148 14.37 -3.49 -16.09
C PHE A 148 15.11 -4.74 -15.62
N ALA A 149 14.78 -5.93 -16.14
CA ALA A 149 15.50 -7.17 -15.86
C ALA A 149 16.96 -7.08 -16.29
N GLY A 150 17.24 -6.58 -17.50
CA GLY A 150 18.60 -6.35 -17.97
C GLY A 150 19.39 -5.41 -17.05
N MET A 151 18.76 -4.31 -16.61
CA MET A 151 19.36 -3.38 -15.65
C MET A 151 19.56 -4.00 -14.25
N ALA A 152 18.67 -4.91 -13.85
CA ALA A 152 18.80 -5.63 -12.59
C ALA A 152 19.92 -6.68 -12.64
N GLY A 153 20.13 -7.34 -13.78
CA GLY A 153 21.21 -8.32 -13.97
C GLY A 153 22.62 -7.74 -13.81
N GLU A 154 22.80 -6.44 -14.07
CA GLU A 154 24.07 -5.74 -13.86
C GLU A 154 24.37 -5.43 -12.38
N ARG A 155 23.37 -5.56 -11.50
CA ARG A 155 23.46 -5.20 -10.08
C ARG A 155 23.61 -6.45 -9.20
N PRO A 156 24.75 -6.65 -8.51
CA PRO A 156 24.99 -7.87 -7.71
C PRO A 156 23.94 -8.12 -6.63
N ASP A 157 23.32 -7.07 -6.08
CA ASP A 157 22.30 -7.14 -5.04
C ASP A 157 20.93 -7.61 -5.56
N ALA A 158 20.67 -7.46 -6.87
CA ALA A 158 19.41 -7.82 -7.51
C ALA A 158 19.39 -9.22 -8.13
N VAL A 159 20.55 -9.88 -8.29
CA VAL A 159 20.70 -11.28 -8.78
C VAL A 159 20.53 -12.30 -7.64
N ARG A 160 19.56 -12.07 -6.74
CA ARG A 160 19.24 -13.04 -5.69
C ARG A 160 18.25 -14.06 -6.24
N GLU A 161 18.44 -15.33 -5.95
CA GLU A 161 17.41 -16.35 -6.21
C GLU A 161 16.14 -16.07 -5.38
N TRP A 162 14.98 -16.55 -5.85
CA TRP A 162 13.68 -16.37 -5.21
C TRP A 162 13.74 -16.52 -3.66
N PRO A 163 14.32 -17.59 -3.07
CA PRO A 163 14.35 -17.73 -1.61
C PRO A 163 15.21 -16.68 -0.89
N ALA A 164 16.25 -16.17 -1.55
CA ALA A 164 17.19 -15.20 -1.00
C ALA A 164 16.69 -13.74 -1.12
N SER A 165 15.65 -13.49 -1.93
CA SER A 165 14.97 -12.19 -2.01
C SER A 165 14.11 -11.90 -0.77
N PHE A 166 13.68 -12.93 -0.04
CA PHE A 166 12.92 -12.75 1.18
C PHE A 166 13.87 -12.68 2.38
N PRO A 167 13.83 -11.62 3.21
CA PRO A 167 14.65 -11.57 4.40
C PRO A 167 14.34 -12.78 5.29
N PRO A 168 15.35 -13.43 5.89
CA PRO A 168 15.13 -14.58 6.76
C PRO A 168 14.20 -14.17 7.90
N THR A 169 12.95 -14.61 7.79
CA THR A 169 11.83 -14.07 8.55
C THR A 169 11.80 -14.59 9.99
N VAL A 170 12.55 -15.67 10.25
CA VAL A 170 12.63 -16.30 11.56
C VAL A 170 13.93 -15.87 12.23
N ARG A 171 13.92 -14.69 12.85
CA ARG A 171 14.81 -14.47 13.98
C ARG A 171 14.21 -15.22 15.15
N ARG A 172 14.96 -16.14 15.76
CA ARG A 172 14.57 -16.74 17.04
C ARG A 172 14.68 -15.62 18.07
N VAL A 173 13.60 -14.86 18.23
CA VAL A 173 13.53 -13.81 19.25
C VAL A 173 13.42 -14.55 20.58
N GLU A 174 14.34 -14.26 21.51
CA GLU A 174 14.19 -14.72 22.89
C GLU A 174 12.85 -14.23 23.41
N ARG A 175 12.09 -15.12 24.05
CA ARG A 175 10.79 -14.75 24.60
C ARG A 175 11.05 -13.68 25.67
N PRO A 176 10.57 -12.42 25.48
CA PRO A 176 10.78 -11.41 26.49
C PRO A 176 10.07 -11.84 27.78
N GLU A 177 10.73 -11.65 28.91
CA GLU A 177 10.08 -11.73 30.21
C GLU A 177 9.11 -10.55 30.32
N LEU A 178 7.85 -10.84 30.63
CA LEU A 178 6.82 -9.82 30.81
C LEU A 178 6.83 -9.39 32.29
N PRO A 179 6.62 -8.09 32.58
CA PRO A 179 6.49 -7.63 33.95
C PRO A 179 5.26 -8.26 34.62
N ASP A 180 5.33 -8.42 35.94
CA ASP A 180 4.15 -8.75 36.73
C ASP A 180 3.20 -7.54 36.76
N LEU A 181 1.93 -7.80 37.06
CA LEU A 181 0.92 -6.73 37.13
C LEU A 181 1.29 -5.64 38.14
N ALA A 182 1.96 -6.03 39.24
CA ALA A 182 2.39 -5.10 40.29
C ALA A 182 3.48 -4.12 39.82
N ASP A 183 4.24 -4.47 38.77
CA ASP A 183 5.28 -3.61 38.19
C ASP A 183 4.72 -2.71 37.06
N CYS A 184 3.48 -2.94 36.64
CA CYS A 184 2.82 -2.14 35.62
C CYS A 184 2.29 -0.82 36.20
N THR A 185 2.40 0.26 35.42
CA THR A 185 1.72 1.52 35.68
C THR A 185 0.25 1.42 35.27
N ALA A 186 -0.65 1.78 36.19
CA ALA A 186 -2.08 1.79 35.94
C ALA A 186 -2.48 2.87 34.92
N VAL A 187 -3.40 2.53 34.02
CA VAL A 187 -4.01 3.50 33.10
C VAL A 187 -5.05 4.31 33.86
N ASN A 188 -5.03 5.64 33.75
CA ASN A 188 -6.03 6.50 34.38
C ASN A 188 -7.40 6.35 33.65
N PRO A 189 -8.46 5.88 34.33
CA PRO A 189 -9.77 5.70 33.70
C PRO A 189 -10.38 7.00 33.16
N ASP A 190 -10.18 8.12 33.85
CA ASP A 190 -10.74 9.41 33.44
C ASP A 190 -10.02 9.96 32.20
N GLU A 191 -8.70 9.78 32.14
CA GLU A 191 -7.92 10.13 30.95
C GLU A 191 -8.34 9.29 29.74
N ALA A 192 -8.51 7.98 29.93
CA ALA A 192 -8.97 7.08 28.87
C ALA A 192 -10.37 7.45 28.34
N VAL A 193 -11.30 7.80 29.24
CA VAL A 193 -12.64 8.27 28.87
C VAL A 193 -12.59 9.60 28.11
N ALA A 194 -11.68 10.52 28.48
CA ALA A 194 -11.55 11.83 27.85
C ALA A 194 -11.20 11.78 26.35
N TYR A 195 -10.54 10.72 25.87
CA TYR A 195 -10.30 10.52 24.43
C TYR A 195 -11.59 10.40 23.61
N LEU A 196 -12.64 9.83 24.21
CA LEU A 196 -13.92 9.50 23.57
C LEU A 196 -15.07 10.41 24.01
N ALA A 197 -14.86 11.23 25.04
CA ALA A 197 -15.83 12.21 25.51
C ALA A 197 -16.08 13.32 24.48
N GLU A 198 -17.06 14.18 24.76
CA GLU A 198 -17.39 15.33 23.93
C GLU A 198 -16.18 16.25 23.75
N GLY A 199 -15.89 16.64 22.50
CA GLY A 199 -14.69 17.43 22.16
C GLY A 199 -13.35 16.68 22.31
N GLY A 200 -13.38 15.39 22.65
CA GLY A 200 -12.21 14.53 22.81
C GLY A 200 -11.44 14.27 21.52
N ALA A 201 -10.35 13.50 21.63
CA ALA A 201 -9.47 13.20 20.49
C ALA A 201 -10.23 12.56 19.32
N LEU A 202 -11.17 11.65 19.60
CA LEU A 202 -11.95 11.01 18.53
C LEU A 202 -12.84 12.00 17.78
N ALA A 203 -13.48 12.92 18.50
CA ALA A 203 -14.34 13.95 17.91
C ALA A 203 -13.56 14.87 16.94
N ARG A 204 -12.28 15.11 17.25
CA ARG A 204 -11.37 15.88 16.36
C ARG A 204 -10.90 15.08 15.15
N CYS A 205 -10.81 13.75 15.27
CA CYS A 205 -10.30 12.87 14.21
C CYS A 205 -11.40 12.30 13.29
N VAL A 206 -12.67 12.33 13.72
CA VAL A 206 -13.80 11.72 13.00
C VAL A 206 -14.95 12.73 12.93
N PRO A 207 -15.18 13.35 11.75
CA PRO A 207 -16.31 14.25 11.55
C PRO A 207 -17.64 13.57 11.86
N GLY A 208 -18.53 14.25 12.59
CA GLY A 208 -19.85 13.73 12.96
C GLY A 208 -19.83 12.65 14.06
N TYR A 209 -18.71 12.48 14.77
CA TYR A 209 -18.68 11.62 15.94
C TYR A 209 -19.49 12.23 17.10
N GLU A 210 -20.35 11.40 17.70
CA GLU A 210 -21.09 11.72 18.92
C GLU A 210 -20.70 10.75 20.04
N PRO A 211 -20.34 11.24 21.23
CA PRO A 211 -20.06 10.40 22.39
C PRO A 211 -21.27 9.54 22.77
N ARG A 212 -21.03 8.24 23.00
CA ARG A 212 -22.06 7.29 23.40
C ARG A 212 -21.86 6.89 24.86
N PRO A 213 -22.84 7.12 25.77
CA PRO A 213 -22.67 6.81 27.20
C PRO A 213 -22.23 5.36 27.45
N GLY A 214 -22.83 4.39 26.76
CA GLY A 214 -22.44 2.98 26.88
C GLY A 214 -20.99 2.68 26.45
N GLN A 215 -20.44 3.44 25.51
CA GLN A 215 -19.04 3.33 25.11
C GLN A 215 -18.11 3.85 26.21
N LEU A 216 -18.45 4.99 26.82
CA LEU A 216 -17.65 5.57 27.91
C LEU A 216 -17.67 4.65 29.15
N THR A 217 -18.82 4.07 29.47
CA THR A 217 -18.95 3.05 30.53
C THR A 217 -18.10 1.83 30.23
N MET A 218 -18.13 1.33 28.99
CA MET A 218 -17.29 0.20 28.56
C MET A 218 -15.80 0.50 28.71
N VAL A 219 -15.34 1.68 28.29
CA VAL A 219 -13.93 2.10 28.38
C VAL A 219 -13.45 2.10 29.83
N ARG A 220 -14.23 2.72 30.73
CA ARG A 220 -13.91 2.75 32.17
C ARG A 220 -13.82 1.34 32.74
N ALA A 221 -14.83 0.50 32.49
CA ALA A 221 -14.86 -0.86 33.00
C ALA A 221 -13.68 -1.70 32.48
N VAL A 222 -13.31 -1.56 31.20
CA VAL A 222 -12.14 -2.25 30.62
C VAL A 222 -10.84 -1.78 31.26
N VAL A 223 -10.66 -0.47 31.49
CA VAL A 223 -9.47 0.07 32.19
C VAL A 223 -9.37 -0.50 33.60
N GLU A 224 -10.46 -0.48 34.36
CA GLU A 224 -10.50 -1.01 35.73
C GLU A 224 -10.16 -2.51 35.77
N ALA A 225 -10.68 -3.29 34.83
CA ALA A 225 -10.40 -4.72 34.72
C ALA A 225 -8.93 -5.00 34.36
N ILE A 226 -8.36 -4.24 33.41
CA ILE A 226 -6.94 -4.34 33.04
C ILE A 226 -6.05 -3.99 34.23
N ASN A 227 -6.30 -2.86 34.90
CA ASN A 227 -5.49 -2.40 36.03
C ASN A 227 -5.52 -3.37 37.23
N SER A 228 -6.66 -4.04 37.45
CA SER A 228 -6.86 -4.99 38.55
C SER A 228 -6.52 -6.43 38.19
N GLY A 229 -6.24 -6.73 36.92
CA GLY A 229 -5.99 -8.09 36.44
C GLY A 229 -7.21 -9.01 36.51
N THR A 230 -8.42 -8.46 36.46
CA THR A 230 -9.66 -9.24 36.61
C THR A 230 -10.34 -9.52 35.28
N HIS A 231 -11.15 -10.57 35.24
CA HIS A 231 -11.96 -10.90 34.07
C HIS A 231 -13.24 -10.06 34.04
N LEU A 232 -13.52 -9.49 32.87
CA LEU A 232 -14.69 -8.66 32.64
C LEU A 232 -15.50 -9.21 31.45
N VAL A 233 -16.80 -9.34 31.65
CA VAL A 233 -17.76 -9.72 30.61
C VAL A 233 -18.66 -8.52 30.35
N ILE A 234 -18.71 -8.07 29.10
CA ILE A 234 -19.57 -6.95 28.66
C ILE A 234 -20.47 -7.43 27.54
N GLU A 235 -21.78 -7.27 27.73
CA GLU A 235 -22.74 -7.30 26.64
C GLU A 235 -22.87 -5.89 26.06
N ALA A 236 -22.56 -5.71 24.78
CA ALA A 236 -22.68 -4.43 24.11
C ALA A 236 -23.41 -4.58 22.78
N GLY A 237 -24.47 -3.78 22.61
CA GLY A 237 -25.28 -3.74 21.39
C GLY A 237 -24.49 -3.36 20.14
N THR A 238 -25.06 -3.63 18.97
CA THR A 238 -24.52 -3.10 17.70
C THR A 238 -24.50 -1.58 17.72
N GLY A 239 -23.54 -0.95 17.05
CA GLY A 239 -23.44 0.51 17.03
C GLY A 239 -22.95 1.16 18.33
N VAL A 240 -22.65 0.45 19.42
CA VAL A 240 -22.12 1.06 20.65
C VAL A 240 -20.67 1.57 20.49
N GLY A 241 -19.97 1.19 19.42
CA GLY A 241 -18.54 1.51 19.25
C GLY A 241 -17.63 0.57 20.03
N LYS A 242 -18.05 -0.70 20.15
CA LYS A 242 -17.37 -1.77 20.89
C LYS A 242 -15.86 -1.86 20.62
N SER A 243 -15.47 -1.82 19.35
CA SER A 243 -14.05 -1.94 18.96
C SER A 243 -13.18 -0.90 19.66
N LEU A 244 -13.57 0.38 19.57
CA LEU A 244 -12.82 1.46 20.22
C LEU A 244 -12.90 1.38 21.74
N GLY A 245 -14.02 0.87 22.27
CA GLY A 245 -14.22 0.69 23.71
C GLY A 245 -13.22 -0.25 24.37
N TYR A 246 -12.75 -1.29 23.67
CA TYR A 246 -11.68 -2.16 24.18
C TYR A 246 -10.29 -1.86 23.60
N LEU A 247 -10.20 -1.35 22.35
CA LEU A 247 -8.90 -1.10 21.71
C LEU A 247 -8.17 0.08 22.33
N LEU A 248 -8.88 1.15 22.71
CA LEU A 248 -8.23 2.32 23.30
C LEU A 248 -7.59 2.00 24.67
N PRO A 249 -8.31 1.40 25.64
CA PRO A 249 -7.69 0.92 26.88
C PRO A 249 -6.52 -0.03 26.66
N ALA A 250 -6.66 -0.99 25.74
CA ALA A 250 -5.61 -1.95 25.39
C ALA A 250 -4.35 -1.26 24.84
N ALA A 251 -4.52 -0.27 23.95
CA ALA A 251 -3.42 0.48 23.38
C ALA A 251 -2.72 1.38 24.42
N LEU A 252 -3.49 2.02 25.31
CA LEU A 252 -2.93 2.79 26.43
C LEU A 252 -2.10 1.89 27.35
N TRP A 253 -2.64 0.74 27.74
CA TRP A 253 -1.94 -0.25 28.55
C TRP A 253 -0.64 -0.74 27.90
N ALA A 254 -0.72 -1.18 26.64
CA ALA A 254 0.44 -1.68 25.91
C ALA A 254 1.54 -0.61 25.75
N ARG A 255 1.15 0.63 25.48
CA ARG A 255 2.08 1.75 25.32
C ARG A 255 2.72 2.19 26.64
N LEU A 256 1.98 2.12 27.73
CA LEU A 256 2.44 2.56 29.05
C LEU A 256 3.38 1.53 29.71
N ASN A 257 3.09 0.24 29.52
CA ASN A 257 3.78 -0.85 30.20
C ASN A 257 4.70 -1.68 29.31
N ASP A 258 4.73 -1.43 27.99
CA ASP A 258 5.44 -2.25 27.00
C ASP A 258 5.02 -3.73 27.01
N VAL A 259 3.75 -3.98 27.38
CA VAL A 259 3.15 -5.31 27.48
C VAL A 259 2.28 -5.58 26.24
N PRO A 260 2.50 -6.69 25.50
CA PRO A 260 1.66 -7.01 24.34
C PRO A 260 0.24 -7.36 24.78
N VAL A 261 -0.75 -6.80 24.08
CA VAL A 261 -2.17 -7.13 24.26
C VAL A 261 -2.66 -7.93 23.05
N VAL A 262 -3.31 -9.07 23.32
CA VAL A 262 -3.90 -9.91 22.28
C VAL A 262 -5.40 -9.65 22.19
N VAL A 263 -5.87 -9.24 21.02
CA VAL A 263 -7.29 -9.12 20.70
C VAL A 263 -7.69 -10.31 19.84
N SER A 264 -8.63 -11.11 20.34
CA SER A 264 -9.20 -12.24 19.61
C SER A 264 -10.59 -11.90 19.09
N THR A 265 -10.90 -12.29 17.86
CA THR A 265 -12.21 -12.07 17.22
C THR A 265 -12.59 -13.26 16.34
N ASN A 266 -13.87 -13.42 16.06
CA ASN A 266 -14.43 -14.63 15.46
C ASN A 266 -14.07 -14.81 13.98
N THR A 267 -13.98 -13.73 13.21
CA THR A 267 -13.83 -13.82 11.74
C THR A 267 -12.66 -12.98 11.22
N ARG A 268 -12.15 -13.39 10.05
CA ARG A 268 -11.08 -12.66 9.33
C ARG A 268 -11.52 -11.24 8.94
N ASN A 269 -12.77 -11.06 8.52
CA ASN A 269 -13.30 -9.73 8.19
C ASN A 269 -13.28 -8.79 9.41
N LEU A 270 -13.61 -9.30 10.61
CA LEU A 270 -13.50 -8.50 11.83
C LEU A 270 -12.04 -8.15 12.12
N GLN A 271 -11.09 -9.07 11.93
CA GLN A 271 -9.65 -8.76 12.07
C GLN A 271 -9.21 -7.66 11.09
N THR A 272 -9.63 -7.76 9.82
CA THR A 272 -9.36 -6.76 8.78
C THR A 272 -9.91 -5.39 9.19
N GLN A 273 -11.16 -5.34 9.66
CA GLN A 273 -11.77 -4.10 10.14
C GLN A 273 -10.96 -3.47 11.29
N LEU A 274 -10.46 -4.27 12.24
CA LEU A 274 -9.64 -3.76 13.32
C LEU A 274 -8.33 -3.15 12.80
N ILE A 275 -7.66 -3.81 11.86
CA ILE A 275 -6.36 -3.40 11.32
C ILE A 275 -6.47 -2.18 10.39
N GLU A 276 -7.45 -2.15 9.51
CA GLU A 276 -7.56 -1.12 8.46
C GLU A 276 -8.31 0.13 8.92
N LYS A 277 -9.17 0.01 9.94
CA LYS A 277 -10.03 1.12 10.37
C LYS A 277 -9.87 1.47 11.84
N ASP A 278 -10.14 0.53 12.74
CA ASP A 278 -10.30 0.85 14.16
C ASP A 278 -8.94 1.17 14.83
N LEU A 279 -7.88 0.40 14.56
CA LEU A 279 -6.52 0.67 15.07
C LEU A 279 -5.92 1.96 14.50
N PRO A 280 -6.03 2.28 13.20
CA PRO A 280 -5.65 3.59 12.67
C PRO A 280 -6.40 4.76 13.33
N ALA A 281 -7.68 4.58 13.68
CA ALA A 281 -8.41 5.59 14.46
C ALA A 281 -7.83 5.74 15.87
N VAL A 282 -7.48 4.64 16.55
CA VAL A 282 -6.80 4.68 17.86
C VAL A 282 -5.43 5.36 17.77
N GLN A 283 -4.63 5.04 16.77
CA GLN A 283 -3.33 5.69 16.56
C GLN A 283 -3.49 7.21 16.38
N ARG A 284 -4.44 7.65 15.54
CA ARG A 284 -4.73 9.09 15.35
C ARG A 284 -5.17 9.77 16.65
N MET A 285 -6.00 9.12 17.47
CA MET A 285 -6.39 9.64 18.78
C MET A 285 -5.18 9.83 19.70
N LEU A 286 -4.28 8.84 19.76
CA LEU A 286 -3.07 8.88 20.59
C LEU A 286 -2.05 9.93 20.12
N ASP A 287 -1.99 10.21 18.82
CA ASP A 287 -1.13 11.22 18.22
C ASP A 287 -1.68 12.65 18.43
N ALA A 288 -3.01 12.80 18.56
CA ALA A 288 -3.69 14.09 18.69
C ALA A 288 -3.72 14.67 20.13
N VAL A 289 -3.19 13.95 21.12
CA VAL A 289 -3.16 14.38 22.53
C VAL A 289 -1.70 14.54 22.98
N PRO A 290 -1.23 15.77 23.27
CA PRO A 290 0.09 15.99 23.87
C PRO A 290 0.15 15.33 25.27
N ARG A 291 1.24 14.62 25.60
CA ARG A 291 1.45 14.08 26.94
C ARG A 291 1.66 15.23 27.94
N HIS A 292 0.88 15.27 29.02
CA HIS A 292 1.17 16.10 30.18
C HIS A 292 2.05 15.30 31.17
N GLY A 293 3.36 15.57 31.16
CA GLY A 293 4.32 15.04 32.14
C GLY A 293 5.39 14.09 31.58
N ALA A 294 6.64 14.32 32.01
CA ALA A 294 7.89 13.61 31.74
C ALA A 294 8.41 13.57 30.28
N ALA A 295 9.20 14.61 29.98
CA ALA A 295 10.38 14.68 29.11
C ALA A 295 10.55 13.68 27.94
N ALA A 296 10.51 14.26 26.73
CA ALA A 296 11.54 14.10 25.69
C ALA A 296 11.69 12.77 24.94
N ASP A 297 10.69 11.89 24.89
CA ASP A 297 10.69 10.76 23.95
C ASP A 297 9.56 10.92 22.91
N PRO A 298 9.83 10.78 21.59
CA PRO A 298 8.81 10.87 20.56
C PRO A 298 7.73 9.80 20.79
N PRO A 299 6.48 10.04 20.35
CA PRO A 299 5.39 9.09 20.54
C PRO A 299 5.78 7.73 19.94
N ARG A 300 5.94 6.71 20.80
CA ARG A 300 6.09 5.33 20.34
C ARG A 300 4.80 4.96 19.60
N ARG A 301 4.91 4.80 18.27
CA ARG A 301 3.82 4.30 17.43
C ARG A 301 3.36 2.95 17.95
N LEU A 302 2.05 2.72 17.93
CA LEU A 302 1.49 1.44 18.30
C LEU A 302 2.01 0.37 17.32
N ARG A 303 2.69 -0.64 17.85
CA ARG A 303 3.14 -1.80 17.07
C ARG A 303 1.99 -2.80 17.03
N THR A 304 1.45 -3.03 15.85
CA THR A 304 0.35 -3.98 15.63
C THR A 304 0.81 -5.09 14.70
N ALA A 305 0.29 -6.30 14.92
CA ALA A 305 0.56 -7.44 14.06
C ALA A 305 -0.72 -8.27 13.90
N LEU A 306 -0.97 -8.74 12.68
CA LEU A 306 -2.11 -9.57 12.35
C LEU A 306 -1.71 -11.04 12.33
N ILE A 307 -2.27 -11.82 13.25
CA ILE A 307 -2.00 -13.25 13.37
C ILE A 307 -3.16 -14.03 12.74
N LYS A 308 -2.86 -14.81 11.70
CA LYS A 308 -3.79 -15.73 11.05
C LYS A 308 -3.32 -17.18 11.26
N GLY A 309 -4.19 -18.15 11.00
CA GLY A 309 -3.75 -19.55 10.92
C GLY A 309 -2.76 -19.75 9.76
N ARG A 310 -1.80 -20.68 9.90
CA ARG A 310 -0.74 -20.97 8.90
C ARG A 310 -1.26 -21.13 7.46
N ALA A 311 -2.42 -21.76 7.28
CA ALA A 311 -3.03 -21.99 5.97
C ALA A 311 -3.43 -20.69 5.23
N ASN A 312 -3.43 -19.55 5.92
CA ASN A 312 -3.77 -18.24 5.36
C ASN A 312 -2.53 -17.43 4.95
N TYR A 313 -1.34 -18.04 4.99
CA TYR A 313 -0.10 -17.45 4.51
C TYR A 313 0.41 -18.23 3.31
N LEU A 314 0.93 -17.50 2.32
CA LEU A 314 1.58 -18.08 1.15
C LEU A 314 2.87 -18.80 1.56
N CYS A 315 2.97 -20.09 1.23
CA CYS A 315 4.20 -20.85 1.45
C CYS A 315 5.19 -20.54 0.33
N LEU A 316 6.16 -19.66 0.59
CA LEU A 316 7.16 -19.23 -0.39
C LEU A 316 7.94 -20.39 -1.01
N ARG A 317 8.19 -21.48 -0.26
CA ARG A 317 8.83 -22.69 -0.78
C ARG A 317 7.94 -23.43 -1.77
N ARG A 318 6.65 -23.57 -1.46
CA ARG A 318 5.69 -24.26 -2.35
C ARG A 318 5.45 -23.42 -3.60
N LEU A 319 5.39 -22.09 -3.47
CA LEU A 319 5.30 -21.20 -4.62
C LEU A 319 6.56 -21.29 -5.51
N ALA A 320 7.76 -21.30 -4.93
CA ALA A 320 8.99 -21.49 -5.70
C ALA A 320 8.97 -22.80 -6.50
N GLN A 321 8.57 -23.91 -5.87
CA GLN A 321 8.42 -25.21 -6.55
C GLN A 321 7.40 -25.17 -7.69
N LEU A 322 6.28 -24.47 -7.50
CA LEU A 322 5.29 -24.29 -8.55
C LEU A 322 5.85 -23.47 -9.72
N ILE A 323 6.55 -22.36 -9.43
CA ILE A 323 7.17 -21.51 -10.46
C ILE A 323 8.19 -22.32 -11.27
N ASP A 324 9.09 -23.05 -10.60
CA ASP A 324 10.11 -23.90 -11.24
C ASP A 324 9.48 -25.01 -12.09
N GLN A 325 8.34 -25.58 -11.66
CA GLN A 325 7.59 -26.58 -12.42
C GLN A 325 6.83 -25.96 -13.60
N THR A 326 6.24 -24.77 -13.43
CA THR A 326 5.51 -24.07 -14.51
C THR A 326 6.42 -23.58 -15.62
N GLN A 327 7.74 -23.40 -15.38
CA GLN A 327 8.71 -23.21 -16.46
C GLN A 327 8.75 -24.40 -17.45
N TYR A 328 8.21 -25.57 -17.08
CA TYR A 328 8.13 -26.76 -17.93
C TYR A 328 6.72 -27.09 -18.46
N ASP A 329 5.64 -26.57 -17.85
CA ASP A 329 4.27 -27.09 -18.06
C ASP A 329 3.17 -26.01 -18.23
N LEU A 330 3.48 -24.81 -18.74
CA LEU A 330 2.45 -23.84 -19.14
C LEU A 330 1.74 -24.23 -20.45
N LEU A 331 1.10 -25.40 -20.44
CA LEU A 331 0.05 -25.78 -21.37
C LEU A 331 -1.26 -25.11 -20.93
N ARG A 332 -1.47 -23.87 -21.39
CA ARG A 332 -2.70 -23.14 -21.79
C ARG A 332 -4.06 -23.30 -21.07
N GLN A 333 -4.32 -24.28 -20.20
CA GLN A 333 -5.68 -24.55 -19.70
C GLN A 333 -5.98 -24.04 -18.29
N GLU A 334 -4.99 -23.79 -17.43
CA GLU A 334 -5.26 -23.44 -16.02
C GLU A 334 -5.31 -21.93 -15.71
N LEU A 335 -4.81 -21.06 -16.61
CA LEU A 335 -4.82 -19.60 -16.42
C LEU A 335 -6.23 -18.96 -16.47
N ARG A 336 -7.27 -19.72 -16.85
CA ARG A 336 -8.67 -19.25 -16.83
C ARG A 336 -9.29 -19.17 -15.44
N VAL A 337 -8.65 -19.72 -14.41
CA VAL A 337 -9.21 -19.73 -13.04
C VAL A 337 -8.94 -18.42 -12.29
N PHE A 338 -8.11 -17.53 -12.83
CA PHE A 338 -7.77 -16.24 -12.24
C PHE A 338 -8.27 -15.01 -13.03
N ALA A 339 -9.21 -15.20 -13.96
CA ALA A 339 -9.96 -14.12 -14.61
C ALA A 339 -11.38 -14.03 -14.04
#